data_AF-A0A9D9H405-F1
#
_entry.id   AF-A0A9D9H405-F1
#
_cell.length_a   1.000
_cell.length_b   1.000
_cell.length_c   1.000
_cell.angle_alpha   90.00
_cell.angle_beta   90.00
_cell.angle_gamma   90.00
#
_symmetry.space_group_name_H-M   'P 1'
#
loop_
_entity.id
_entity.type
_entity.pdbx_description
1 polymer ?
#
loop_
_entity_poly.entity_id
_entity_poly.type
_entity_poly.pdbx_seq_one_letter_code
_entity_poly.pdbx_strand_id
1 'polypeptide(L)'
;MAIIDIIRNIASDTAKNTVSNVVVFGNVVSSSPLIIEIDSGIRLTEDFIYITNNVCEHNVEVYVNTHGTCSGKTTNNKLKVGDSVVLLKCFGGQRFVVIGKCI
;
A
#
# COMPACT_ATOMS: atom_id res chain seq x y z
N MET A 1 5.24 37.45 -22.55
CA MET A 1 5.80 36.42 -21.65
C MET A 1 7.29 36.70 -21.50
N ALA A 2 7.73 37.21 -20.36
CA ALA A 2 9.14 37.44 -20.10
C ALA A 2 9.83 36.12 -19.75
N ILE A 3 11.13 36.00 -20.03
CA ILE A 3 11.94 34.80 -19.72
C ILE A 3 11.86 34.42 -18.24
N ILE A 4 11.71 35.41 -17.36
CA ILE A 4 11.61 35.20 -15.91
C ILE A 4 10.32 34.49 -15.50
N ASP A 5 9.23 34.70 -16.26
CA ASP A 5 7.95 34.05 -16.00
C ASP A 5 7.98 32.59 -16.44
N ILE A 6 8.72 32.29 -17.52
CA ILE A 6 8.97 30.93 -17.98
C ILE A 6 9.78 30.16 -16.93
N ILE A 7 10.86 30.76 -16.40
CA ILE A 7 11.67 30.14 -15.35
C ILE A 7 10.84 29.90 -14.08
N ARG A 8 9.99 30.86 -13.69
CA ARG A 8 9.09 30.70 -12.53
C ARG A 8 8.07 29.59 -12.75
N ASN A 9 7.51 29.47 -13.94
CA ASN A 9 6.60 28.38 -14.30
C ASN A 9 7.31 27.03 -14.29
N ILE A 10 8.51 26.92 -14.87
CA ILE A 10 9.31 25.68 -14.84
C ILE A 10 9.62 25.28 -13.39
N ALA A 11 10.01 26.23 -12.54
CA ALA A 11 10.28 25.94 -11.12
C ALA A 11 9.01 25.47 -10.38
N SER A 12 7.86 26.11 -10.64
CA SER A 12 6.56 25.74 -10.07
C SER A 12 6.08 24.37 -10.55
N ASP A 13 6.22 24.08 -11.84
CA ASP A 13 5.83 22.81 -12.44
C ASP A 13 6.75 21.68 -12.00
N THR A 14 8.06 21.95 -11.88
CA THR A 14 9.02 20.99 -11.34
C THR A 14 8.68 20.66 -9.89
N ALA A 15 8.43 21.68 -9.05
CA ALA A 15 8.05 21.47 -7.65
C ALA A 15 6.77 20.63 -7.51
N LYS A 16 5.75 20.88 -8.34
CA LYS A 16 4.51 20.10 -8.37
C LYS A 16 4.72 18.66 -8.87
N ASN A 17 5.59 18.47 -9.86
CA ASN A 17 5.87 17.15 -10.43
C ASN A 17 6.92 16.33 -9.66
N THR A 18 7.63 16.90 -8.69
CA THR A 18 8.54 16.14 -7.81
C THR A 18 7.83 15.11 -6.94
N VAL A 19 6.50 15.17 -6.82
CA VAL A 19 5.68 14.32 -5.94
C VAL A 19 5.15 13.07 -6.65
N SER A 20 5.54 12.83 -7.89
CA SER A 20 5.04 11.71 -8.68
C SER A 20 5.75 10.40 -8.29
N ASN A 21 5.27 9.81 -7.19
CA ASN A 21 4.86 8.40 -7.06
C ASN A 21 4.44 8.15 -5.61
N VAL A 22 3.40 8.86 -5.16
CA VAL A 22 2.78 8.63 -3.84
C VAL A 22 2.14 7.25 -3.79
N VAL A 23 1.54 6.79 -4.89
CA VAL A 23 0.88 5.49 -5.00
C VAL A 23 1.67 4.59 -5.92
N VAL A 24 1.94 3.37 -5.49
CA VAL A 24 2.73 2.37 -6.19
C VAL A 24 2.01 1.02 -6.12
N PHE A 25 2.05 0.26 -7.21
CA PHE A 25 1.49 -1.09 -7.24
C PHE A 25 2.62 -2.11 -7.14
N GLY A 26 2.38 -3.19 -6.41
CA GLY A 26 3.32 -4.29 -6.28
C GLY A 26 2.64 -5.64 -6.25
N ASN A 27 3.42 -6.69 -6.47
CA ASN A 27 2.98 -8.07 -6.39
C ASN A 27 3.64 -8.76 -5.19
N VAL A 28 2.89 -9.55 -4.45
CA VAL A 28 3.42 -10.33 -3.32
C VAL A 28 4.17 -11.54 -3.85
N VAL A 29 5.50 -11.59 -3.63
CA VAL A 29 6.37 -12.71 -4.03
C VAL A 29 6.42 -13.79 -2.95
N SER A 30 6.40 -13.39 -1.68
CA SER A 30 6.46 -14.29 -0.53
C SER A 30 5.65 -13.73 0.64
N SER A 31 5.00 -14.61 1.42
CA SER A 31 4.17 -14.23 2.59
C SER A 31 4.83 -14.46 3.95
N SER A 32 5.93 -15.21 4.04
CA SER A 32 6.70 -15.43 5.28
C SER A 32 8.14 -15.85 4.96
N PRO A 33 9.12 -14.92 4.94
CA PRO A 33 9.02 -13.49 5.19
C PRO A 33 8.28 -12.73 4.07
N LEU A 34 7.65 -11.60 4.40
CA LEU A 34 6.87 -10.81 3.44
C LEU A 34 7.81 -10.09 2.46
N ILE A 35 7.64 -10.39 1.17
CA ILE A 35 8.40 -9.74 0.09
C ILE A 35 7.42 -9.25 -0.96
N ILE A 36 7.48 -7.95 -1.24
CA ILE A 36 6.66 -7.30 -2.26
C ILE A 36 7.58 -6.80 -3.36
N GLU A 37 7.31 -7.21 -4.59
CA GLU A 37 8.00 -6.72 -5.78
C GLU A 37 7.22 -5.54 -6.36
N ILE A 38 7.92 -4.42 -6.50
CA ILE A 38 7.47 -3.17 -7.10
C ILE A 38 8.25 -2.97 -8.41
N ASP A 39 7.65 -2.28 -9.39
CA ASP A 39 8.27 -1.77 -10.63
C ASP A 39 9.47 -2.60 -11.13
N SER A 40 9.24 -3.51 -12.08
CA SER A 40 10.28 -4.25 -12.83
C SER A 40 11.54 -4.67 -12.04
N GLY A 41 11.38 -5.12 -10.79
CA GLY A 41 12.40 -5.88 -10.06
C GLY A 41 12.84 -5.36 -8.68
N ILE A 42 12.27 -4.27 -8.16
CA ILE A 42 12.61 -3.81 -6.80
C ILE A 42 11.88 -4.69 -5.77
N ARG A 43 12.62 -5.38 -4.91
CA ARG A 43 12.05 -6.23 -3.86
C ARG A 43 12.13 -5.53 -2.50
N LEU A 44 10.97 -5.24 -1.93
CA LEU A 44 10.85 -4.74 -0.57
C LEU A 44 10.79 -5.90 0.41
N THR A 45 11.71 -5.87 1.38
CA THR A 45 11.66 -6.73 2.57
C THR A 45 10.76 -6.12 3.65
N GLU A 46 10.38 -6.94 4.62
CA GLU A 46 9.52 -6.56 5.74
C GLU A 46 9.97 -5.30 6.50
N ASP A 47 11.28 -5.05 6.59
CA ASP A 47 11.84 -3.85 7.26
C ASP A 47 11.44 -2.51 6.62
N PHE A 48 11.12 -2.53 5.32
CA PHE A 48 10.77 -1.34 4.55
C PHE A 48 9.26 -1.16 4.38
N ILE A 49 8.45 -2.05 4.97
CA ILE A 49 7.01 -2.11 4.76
C ILE A 49 6.28 -1.88 6.07
N TYR A 50 5.36 -0.92 6.09
CA TYR A 50 4.35 -0.79 7.12
C TYR A 50 3.06 -1.48 6.66
N ILE A 51 2.63 -2.48 7.42
CA ILE A 51 1.37 -3.20 7.20
C ILE A 51 0.25 -2.39 7.86
N THR A 52 -0.83 -2.12 7.13
CA THR A 52 -2.04 -1.53 7.71
C THR A 52 -2.98 -2.60 8.23
N ASN A 53 -3.84 -2.20 9.17
CA ASN A 53 -4.83 -3.09 9.76
C ASN A 53 -5.76 -3.74 8.72
N ASN A 54 -5.98 -3.08 7.58
CA ASN A 54 -6.76 -3.61 6.47
C ASN A 54 -6.19 -4.89 5.88
N VAL A 55 -4.89 -5.13 6.00
CA VAL A 55 -4.18 -6.24 5.36
C VAL A 55 -3.88 -7.38 6.36
N CYS A 56 -4.29 -7.19 7.61
CA CYS A 56 -4.16 -8.16 8.68
C CYS A 56 -5.40 -9.06 8.77
N GLU A 57 -5.19 -10.30 9.18
CA GLU A 57 -6.26 -11.23 9.53
C GLU A 57 -6.99 -10.72 10.78
N HIS A 58 -8.30 -10.54 10.66
CA HIS A 58 -9.15 -10.10 11.77
C HIS A 58 -10.17 -11.18 12.11
N ASN A 59 -10.08 -11.70 13.32
CA ASN A 59 -11.12 -12.51 13.93
C ASN A 59 -12.15 -11.57 14.54
N VAL A 60 -13.26 -11.37 13.84
CA VAL A 60 -14.39 -10.58 14.36
C VAL A 60 -15.45 -11.55 14.88
N GLU A 61 -15.60 -11.59 16.21
CA GLU A 61 -16.71 -12.28 16.84
C GLU A 61 -17.97 -11.42 16.71
N VAL A 62 -18.99 -11.94 16.02
CA VAL A 62 -20.27 -11.26 15.85
C VAL A 62 -21.28 -11.92 16.78
N TYR A 63 -21.84 -11.14 17.70
CA TYR A 63 -22.91 -11.58 18.60
C TYR A 63 -24.27 -11.15 18.01
N VAL A 64 -25.07 -12.10 17.56
CA VAL A 64 -26.44 -11.84 17.05
C VAL A 64 -27.44 -12.17 18.16
N ASN A 65 -28.13 -11.15 18.68
CA ASN A 65 -29.08 -11.27 19.78
C ASN A 65 -30.47 -11.75 19.34
N THR A 66 -30.54 -12.82 18.53
CA THR A 66 -31.82 -13.46 18.16
C THR A 66 -31.62 -14.97 18.01
N HIS A 67 -31.76 -15.70 19.13
CA HIS A 67 -31.84 -17.16 19.25
C HIS A 67 -30.86 -18.01 18.41
N GLY A 68 -29.58 -18.03 18.82
CA GLY A 68 -28.60 -19.04 18.39
C GLY A 68 -27.21 -18.46 18.19
N THR A 69 -26.19 -19.11 18.75
CA THR A 69 -24.79 -18.73 18.62
C THR A 69 -24.33 -18.95 17.17
N CYS A 70 -24.33 -17.90 16.35
CA CYS A 70 -23.75 -17.96 15.02
C CYS A 70 -22.33 -17.37 15.06
N SER A 71 -21.34 -18.25 14.95
CA SER A 71 -19.92 -17.87 14.89
C SER A 71 -19.66 -17.01 13.66
N GLY A 72 -19.21 -15.77 13.88
CA GLY A 72 -18.96 -14.77 12.84
C GLY A 72 -17.93 -15.21 11.79
N LYS A 73 -18.10 -14.73 10.56
CA LYS A 73 -17.17 -14.96 9.45
C LYS A 73 -15.79 -14.39 9.77
N THR A 74 -14.77 -15.25 9.76
CA THR A 74 -13.37 -14.87 9.70
C THR A 74 -13.11 -14.16 8.36
N THR A 75 -12.73 -12.89 8.40
CA THR A 75 -12.37 -12.18 7.16
C THR A 75 -10.89 -12.43 6.92
N ASN A 76 -10.58 -13.46 6.11
CA ASN A 76 -9.21 -13.85 5.79
C ASN A 76 -8.60 -12.87 4.78
N ASN A 77 -8.25 -11.66 5.23
CA ASN A 77 -7.66 -10.63 4.37
C ASN A 77 -6.12 -10.65 4.34
N LYS A 78 -5.52 -11.76 4.75
CA LYS A 78 -4.08 -11.98 4.74
C LYS A 78 -3.55 -12.03 3.30
N LEU A 79 -2.43 -11.35 3.05
CA LEU A 79 -1.73 -11.38 1.77
C LEU A 79 -1.30 -12.79 1.40
N LYS A 80 -1.63 -13.20 0.17
CA LYS A 80 -1.17 -14.45 -0.44
C LYS A 80 -0.16 -14.15 -1.55
N VAL A 81 0.67 -15.13 -1.85
CA VAL A 81 1.60 -15.07 -2.98
C VAL A 81 0.80 -14.87 -4.27
N GLY A 82 1.22 -13.91 -5.09
CA GLY A 82 0.56 -13.53 -6.34
C GLY A 82 -0.48 -12.42 -6.21
N ASP A 83 -0.75 -11.92 -4.99
CA ASP A 83 -1.69 -10.81 -4.81
C ASP A 83 -1.10 -9.47 -5.27
N SER A 84 -1.87 -8.70 -6.02
CA SER A 84 -1.57 -7.30 -6.33
C SER A 84 -1.98 -6.39 -5.18
N VAL A 85 -1.06 -5.55 -4.73
CA VAL A 85 -1.22 -4.66 -3.58
C VAL A 85 -0.92 -3.22 -3.95
N VAL A 86 -1.61 -2.30 -3.26
CA VAL A 86 -1.36 -0.85 -3.36
C VAL A 86 -0.51 -0.42 -2.19
N LEU A 87 0.58 0.29 -2.51
CA LEU A 87 1.51 0.86 -1.56
C LEU A 87 1.53 2.38 -1.66
N LEU A 88 1.74 3.05 -0.53
CA LEU A 88 2.08 4.46 -0.48
C LEU A 88 3.54 4.65 -0.15
N LYS A 89 4.24 5.48 -0.92
CA LYS A 89 5.63 5.86 -0.63
C LYS A 89 5.67 6.95 0.45
N CYS A 90 6.42 6.74 1.51
CA CYS A 90 6.64 7.77 2.54
C CYS A 90 7.64 8.83 2.06
N PHE A 91 7.33 10.11 2.30
CA PHE A 91 8.28 11.21 2.04
C PHE A 91 9.49 11.12 2.98
N GLY A 92 10.69 11.28 2.41
CA GLY A 92 11.93 11.28 3.19
C GLY A 92 12.58 9.90 3.40
N GLY A 93 12.13 8.83 2.71
CA GLY A 93 12.79 7.52 2.78
C GLY A 93 12.33 6.50 1.73
N GLN A 94 12.85 5.27 1.85
CA GLN A 94 12.47 4.11 1.02
C GLN A 94 11.39 3.24 1.69
N ARG A 95 10.60 3.80 2.60
CA ARG A 95 9.55 3.07 3.31
C ARG A 95 8.22 3.17 2.57
N PHE A 96 7.45 2.10 2.65
CA PHE A 96 6.17 1.95 1.97
C PHE A 96 5.08 1.53 2.96
N VAL A 97 3.87 2.04 2.77
CA VAL A 97 2.69 1.66 3.57
C VAL A 97 1.74 0.87 2.68
N VAL A 98 1.43 -0.39 3.03
CA VAL A 98 0.47 -1.20 2.25
C VAL A 98 -0.95 -0.79 2.65
N ILE A 99 -1.73 -0.26 1.71
CA ILE A 99 -3.12 0.14 2.00
C ILE A 99 -4.07 -1.05 1.94
N GLY A 100 -3.89 -1.92 0.95
CA GLY A 100 -4.86 -2.95 0.64
C GLY A 100 -4.50 -3.74 -0.61
N LYS A 101 -5.27 -4.79 -0.84
CA LYS A 101 -5.25 -5.61 -2.05
C LYS A 101 -6.06 -4.94 -3.16
N CYS A 102 -5.54 -4.93 -4.38
CA CYS A 102 -6.32 -4.63 -5.57
C CYS A 102 -7.07 -5.89 -6.03
N ILE A 103 -8.37 -5.77 -6.27
CA ILE A 103 -9.25 -6.83 -6.81
C ILE A 103 -9.63 -6.45 -8.24
#